data_AF-A0A1G1P8Y0-F1
#
_entry.id   AF-A0A1G1P8Y0-F1
#
_cell.length_a   1.000
_cell.length_b   1.000
_cell.length_c   1.000
_cell.angle_alpha   90.00
_cell.angle_beta   90.00
_cell.angle_gamma   90.00
#
_symmetry.space_group_name_H-M   'P 1'
#
loop_
_entity.id
_entity.type
_entity.pdbx_description
1 polymer ?
#
loop_
_entity_poly.entity_id
_entity_poly.type
_entity_poly.pdbx_seq_one_letter_code
_entity_poly.pdbx_strand_id
1 'polypeptide(L)'
;MQKKGQITLEYIIIIIIVMGALLAISNYFKRGLQGRWKAALDDLGDQYDPRAANSSLRHTLVSSTNTSIFVINRDGGYWTMRTDESLSTERKQGTVSVGSY
;
A
#
# COMPACT_ATOMS: atom_id res chain seq x y z
N MET A 1 -4.62 28.23 -35.69
CA MET A 1 -5.39 27.60 -34.59
C MET A 1 -4.86 26.23 -34.13
N GLN A 2 -3.68 25.75 -34.56
CA GLN A 2 -3.23 24.38 -34.26
C GLN A 2 -2.47 24.18 -32.93
N LYS A 3 -2.16 25.25 -32.18
CA LYS A 3 -1.32 25.14 -30.97
C LYS A 3 -2.02 24.51 -29.76
N LYS A 4 -3.36 24.56 -29.68
CA LYS A 4 -4.10 24.06 -28.50
C LYS A 4 -4.14 22.53 -28.39
N GLY A 5 -4.27 21.82 -29.52
CA GLY A 5 -4.30 20.35 -29.53
C GLY A 5 -2.93 19.72 -29.17
N GLN A 6 -1.84 20.38 -29.57
CA GLN A 6 -0.48 19.96 -29.24
C GLN A 6 -0.19 20.05 -27.73
N ILE A 7 -0.64 21.13 -27.08
CA ILE A 7 -0.46 21.33 -25.62
C ILE A 7 -1.23 20.27 -24.81
N THR A 8 -2.44 19.90 -25.23
CA THR A 8 -3.22 18.84 -24.56
C THR A 8 -2.55 17.48 -24.67
N LEU A 9 -1.98 17.14 -25.83
CA LEU A 9 -1.32 15.86 -26.07
C LEU A 9 -0.05 15.71 -25.22
N GLU A 10 0.72 16.79 -25.08
CA GLU A 10 1.89 16.84 -24.21
C GLU A 10 1.51 16.60 -22.73
N TYR A 11 0.41 17.21 -22.28
CA TYR A 11 -0.07 17.04 -20.90
C TYR A 11 -0.53 15.61 -20.60
N ILE A 12 -1.20 14.96 -21.56
CA ILE A 12 -1.62 13.56 -21.43
C ILE A 12 -0.42 12.62 -21.29
N ILE A 13 0.65 12.86 -22.06
CA ILE A 13 1.87 12.05 -21.99
C ILE A 13 2.52 12.16 -20.61
N ILE A 14 2.63 13.37 -20.06
CA ILE A 14 3.19 13.59 -18.72
C ILE A 14 2.35 12.86 -17.66
N ILE A 15 1.02 12.95 -17.74
CA ILE A 15 0.11 12.26 -16.82
C ILE A 15 0.31 10.74 -16.85
N ILE A 16 0.46 10.14 -18.03
CA ILE A 16 0.68 8.69 -18.18
C ILE A 16 2.01 8.28 -17.52
N ILE A 17 3.07 9.06 -17.71
CA ILE A 17 4.38 8.81 -17.10
C ILE A 17 4.29 8.87 -15.57
N VAL A 18 3.63 9.90 -15.02
CA VAL A 18 3.44 10.05 -13.57
C VAL A 18 2.60 8.91 -13.00
N MET A 19 1.52 8.50 -13.68
CA MET A 19 0.73 7.33 -13.27
C MET A 19 1.56 6.05 -13.26
N GLY A 20 2.40 5.82 -14.28
CA GLY A 20 3.28 4.66 -14.34
C GLY A 20 4.29 4.61 -13.18
N ALA A 21 4.89 5.75 -12.84
CA ALA A 21 5.82 5.85 -11.71
C ALA A 21 5.15 5.53 -10.36
N LEU A 22 3.94 6.03 -10.13
CA LEU A 22 3.19 5.78 -8.89
C LEU A 22 2.79 4.29 -8.75
N LEU A 23 2.40 3.63 -9.84
CA LEU A 23 2.12 2.19 -9.84
C LEU A 23 3.38 1.37 -9.55
N ALA A 24 4.52 1.76 -10.12
CA ALA A 24 5.81 1.09 -9.86
C ALA A 24 6.23 1.21 -8.40
N ILE A 25 6.13 2.40 -7.81
CA ILE A 25 6.43 2.65 -6.39
C ILE A 25 5.48 1.83 -5.49
N SER A 26 4.18 1.80 -5.82
CA SER A 26 3.20 1.01 -5.07
C SER A 26 3.53 -0.49 -5.03
N ASN A 27 4.02 -1.03 -6.15
CA ASN A 27 4.46 -2.43 -6.21
C ASN A 27 5.75 -2.68 -5.43
N TYR A 28 6.67 -1.71 -5.41
CA TYR A 28 7.90 -1.78 -4.62
C TYR A 28 7.60 -1.83 -3.11
N PHE A 29 6.70 -0.96 -2.63
CA PHE A 29 6.26 -0.97 -1.23
C PHE A 29 5.62 -2.30 -0.82
N LYS A 30 4.76 -2.87 -1.67
CA LYS A 30 4.15 -4.18 -1.43
C LYS A 30 5.19 -5.29 -1.28
N ARG A 31 6.22 -5.31 -2.13
CA ARG A 31 7.32 -6.28 -2.05
C ARG A 31 8.17 -6.11 -0.78
N GLY A 32 8.47 -4.87 -0.40
CA GLY A 32 9.21 -4.57 0.84
C GLY A 32 8.45 -5.03 2.09
N LEU A 33 7.15 -4.76 2.15
CA LEU A 33 6.31 -5.18 3.27
C LEU A 33 6.16 -6.72 3.32
N GLN A 34 5.95 -7.36 2.17
CA GLN A 34 5.91 -8.83 2.07
C GLN A 34 7.22 -9.49 2.53
N GLY A 35 8.38 -8.95 2.18
CA GLY A 35 9.68 -9.46 2.63
C GLY A 35 9.85 -9.36 4.15
N ARG A 36 9.46 -8.24 4.74
CA ARG A 36 9.50 -8.04 6.20
C ARG A 36 8.52 -8.95 6.93
N TRP A 37 7.33 -9.15 6.39
CA TRP A 37 6.36 -10.10 6.95
C TRP A 37 6.85 -11.53 6.89
N LYS A 38 7.42 -11.94 5.74
CA LYS A 38 8.00 -13.27 5.60
C LYS A 38 9.09 -13.50 6.64
N ALA A 39 10.01 -12.54 6.81
CA ALA A 39 11.05 -12.63 7.83
C ALA A 39 10.49 -12.71 9.26
N ALA A 40 9.44 -11.94 9.58
CA ALA A 40 8.78 -12.00 10.89
C ALA A 40 8.01 -13.31 11.12
N LEU A 41 7.45 -13.91 10.06
CA LEU A 41 6.82 -15.23 10.09
C LEU A 41 7.85 -16.35 10.28
N ASP A 42 8.98 -16.29 9.58
CA ASP A 42 10.07 -17.26 9.70
C ASP A 42 10.68 -17.20 11.12
N ASP A 43 10.90 -16.01 11.67
CA ASP A 43 11.43 -15.80 13.04
C ASP A 43 10.44 -16.27 14.14
N LEU A 44 9.12 -16.18 13.90
CA LEU A 44 8.09 -16.80 14.75
C LEU A 44 8.08 -18.32 14.62
N GLY A 45 8.35 -18.85 13.43
CA GLY A 45 8.41 -20.28 13.15
C GLY A 45 9.61 -20.96 13.82
N ASP A 46 10.77 -20.32 13.81
CA ASP A 46 11.98 -20.83 14.49
C ASP A 46 11.84 -20.86 16.02
N GLN A 47 10.97 -20.00 16.59
CA GLN A 47 10.64 -20.00 18.01
C GLN A 47 9.58 -21.06 18.40
N TYR A 48 8.99 -21.76 17.43
CA TYR A 48 8.00 -22.81 17.68
C TYR A 48 8.72 -24.13 18.02
N ASP A 49 9.03 -24.33 19.30
CA ASP A 49 9.34 -25.66 19.85
C ASP A 49 8.01 -26.39 20.18
N PRO A 50 7.63 -27.44 19.43
CA PRO A 50 6.37 -28.16 19.64
C PRO A 50 6.29 -28.86 21.01
N ARG A 51 7.37 -28.88 21.81
CA ARG A 51 7.42 -29.57 23.10
C ARG A 51 7.22 -28.66 24.32
N ALA A 52 7.30 -27.33 24.20
CA ALA A 52 7.33 -26.43 25.36
C ALA A 52 6.39 -25.21 25.34
N ALA A 53 5.86 -24.78 24.19
CA ALA A 53 4.96 -23.62 24.15
C ALA A 53 3.85 -23.74 23.09
N ASN A 54 2.60 -23.68 23.54
CA ASN A 54 1.45 -23.45 22.66
C ASN A 54 1.21 -21.93 22.58
N SER A 55 1.69 -21.29 21.52
CA SER A 55 1.38 -19.88 21.22
C SER A 55 0.43 -19.79 20.03
N SER A 56 -0.75 -19.21 20.23
CA SER A 56 -1.66 -18.86 19.13
C SER A 56 -1.62 -17.36 18.94
N LEU A 57 -0.95 -16.91 17.87
CA LEU A 57 -0.84 -15.50 17.50
C LEU A 57 -1.60 -15.26 16.21
N ARG A 58 -2.63 -14.42 16.27
CA ARG A 58 -3.40 -13.97 15.11
C ARG A 58 -3.01 -12.54 14.77
N HIS A 59 -2.37 -12.40 13.63
CA HIS A 59 -2.00 -11.12 13.05
C HIS A 59 -3.03 -10.73 12.00
N THR A 60 -3.55 -9.51 12.07
CA THR A 60 -4.52 -9.01 11.09
C THR A 60 -4.08 -7.62 10.68
N LEU A 61 -3.78 -7.46 9.39
CA LEU A 61 -3.64 -6.14 8.79
C LEU A 61 -4.83 -5.84 7.90
N VAL A 62 -5.36 -4.65 8.10
CA VAL A 62 -6.36 -4.05 7.22
C VAL A 62 -5.73 -2.79 6.66
N SER A 63 -5.47 -2.82 5.36
CA SER A 63 -4.97 -1.68 4.60
C SER A 63 -6.06 -1.24 3.65
N SER A 64 -6.46 0.02 3.74
CA SER A 64 -7.40 0.64 2.80
C SER A 64 -6.74 1.87 2.18
N THR A 65 -6.83 1.96 0.86
CA THR A 65 -6.36 3.11 0.09
C THR A 65 -7.50 3.60 -0.75
N ASN A 66 -7.92 4.84 -0.53
CA ASN A 66 -8.92 5.51 -1.34
C ASN A 66 -8.26 6.69 -2.05
N THR A 67 -8.36 6.68 -3.38
CA THR A 67 -7.83 7.76 -4.23
C THR A 67 -9.02 8.38 -4.94
N SER A 68 -9.27 9.65 -4.64
CA SER A 68 -10.29 10.45 -5.32
C SER A 68 -9.64 11.50 -6.19
N ILE A 69 -10.14 11.63 -7.42
CA ILE A 69 -9.66 12.60 -8.40
C ILE A 69 -10.85 13.43 -8.84
N PHE A 70 -10.80 14.73 -8.55
CA PHE A 70 -11.80 15.70 -8.96
C PHE A 70 -11.27 16.51 -10.14
N VAL A 71 -12.08 16.63 -11.19
CA VAL A 71 -11.77 17.44 -12.38
C VAL A 71 -12.77 18.59 -12.43
N ILE A 72 -12.25 19.82 -12.43
CA ILE A 72 -13.03 21.05 -12.54
C ILE A 72 -12.75 21.67 -13.91
N ASN A 73 -13.80 21.90 -14.69
CA ASN A 73 -13.72 22.66 -15.93
C ASN A 73 -13.97 24.14 -15.62
N ARG A 74 -12.99 25.01 -15.89
CA ARG A 74 -13.14 26.48 -15.83
C ARG A 74 -12.83 27.06 -17.20
N ASP A 75 -13.38 28.24 -17.47
CA ASP A 75 -13.13 28.98 -18.70
C ASP A 75 -11.63 29.28 -18.83
N GLY A 76 -10.93 28.50 -19.68
CA GLY A 76 -9.47 28.54 -19.82
C GLY A 76 -8.72 27.22 -19.58
N GLY A 77 -9.35 26.15 -19.06
CA GLY A 77 -8.71 24.83 -18.93
C GLY A 77 -9.35 23.85 -17.95
N TYR A 78 -8.69 22.71 -17.76
CA TYR A 78 -9.04 21.69 -16.77
C TYR A 78 -8.14 21.82 -15.54
N TRP A 79 -8.73 21.88 -14.36
CA TRP A 79 -8.01 21.82 -13.09
C TRP A 79 -8.30 20.47 -12.43
N THR A 80 -7.26 19.76 -11.99
CA THR A 80 -7.44 18.49 -11.28
C THR A 80 -6.96 18.63 -9.85
N MET A 81 -7.74 18.10 -8.91
CA MET A 81 -7.35 17.96 -7.51
C MET A 81 -7.42 16.49 -7.15
N ARG A 82 -6.34 15.99 -6.55
CA ARG A 82 -6.23 14.61 -6.08
C ARG A 82 -6.15 14.63 -4.56
N THR A 83 -6.95 13.78 -3.93
CA THR A 83 -6.87 13.51 -2.50
C THR A 83 -6.66 12.01 -2.32
N ASP A 84 -5.56 11.67 -1.66
CA ASP A 84 -5.22 10.30 -1.29
C ASP A 84 -5.42 10.13 0.21
N GLU A 85 -6.25 9.17 0.59
CA GLU A 85 -6.44 8.76 1.98
C GLU A 85 -5.93 7.33 2.16
N SER A 86 -4.97 7.16 3.07
CA SER A 86 -4.37 5.87 3.39
C SER A 86 -4.63 5.55 4.85
N LEU A 87 -5.35 4.46 5.09
CA LEU A 87 -5.57 3.91 6.42
C LEU A 87 -4.83 2.57 6.54
N SER A 88 -3.92 2.50 7.50
CA SER A 88 -3.25 1.25 7.88
C SER A 88 -3.52 1.01 9.35
N THR A 89 -4.21 -0.10 9.65
CA THR A 89 -4.38 -0.55 11.03
C THR A 89 -3.73 -1.93 11.19
N GLU A 90 -2.85 -2.02 12.19
CA GLU A 90 -2.18 -3.25 12.57
C GLU A 90 -2.73 -3.71 13.93
N ARG A 91 -3.19 -4.97 14.00
CA ARG A 91 -3.63 -5.58 15.25
C ARG A 91 -2.94 -6.92 15.46
N LYS A 92 -2.26 -7.05 16.60
CA LYS A 92 -1.64 -8.30 17.08
C LYS A 92 -2.40 -8.79 18.31
N GLN A 93 -2.99 -9.98 18.25
CA GLN A 93 -3.66 -10.61 19.38
C GLN A 93 -3.25 -12.07 19.49
N GLY A 94 -2.98 -12.52 20.71
CA GLY A 94 -2.64 -13.91 20.98
C GLY A 94 -2.42 -14.16 22.46
N THR A 95 -2.47 -15.42 22.85
CA THR A 95 -2.10 -15.88 24.18
C THR A 95 -0.89 -16.81 24.06
N VAL A 96 0.02 -16.70 25.02
CA VAL A 96 1.17 -17.58 25.16
C VAL A 96 0.97 -18.35 26.46
N SER A 97 0.89 -19.68 26.37
CA SER A 97 0.85 -20.57 27.53
C SER A 97 2.10 -21.44 27.51
N VAL A 98 2.97 -21.24 28.50
CA VAL A 98 4.14 -22.07 28.78
C VAL A 98 3.75 -23.10 29.85
N GLY A 99 3.88 -24.39 29.53
CA GLY A 99 3.72 -25.46 30.51
C GLY A 99 5.01 -25.61 31.30
N SER A 100 4.95 -25.47 32.63
CA SER A 100 6.04 -25.89 33.52
C SER A 100 6.06 -27.41 33.57
N TYR A 101 7.26 -28.00 33.40
CA TYR A 101 7.53 -29.37 33.84
C TYR A 101 7.37 -29.50 35.37
#